data_AF-A0A950VVU7-F1
#
_entry.id   AF-A0A950VVU7-F1
#
_cell.length_a   1.000
_cell.length_b   1.000
_cell.length_c   1.000
_cell.angle_alpha   90.00
_cell.angle_beta   90.00
_cell.angle_gamma   90.00
#
_symmetry.space_group_name_H-M   'P 1'
#
loop_
_entity.id
_entity.type
_entity.pdbx_description
1 polymer ?
#
loop_
_entity_poly.entity_id
_entity_poly.type
_entity_poly.pdbx_seq_one_letter_code
_entity_poly.pdbx_strand_id
1 'polypeptide(L)'
;QDLAQLREQGLDIRVLPGEVGQASGLKMCYAALTKGLQALGTELLVAAQLMGVDDALRQEQSQGDIAQIRAYIERALPSMLPKAYRWIGEMEEIARTFEDLGIPGRMLLGAADVYRDVRDQGKLRTELRVPSPTS
;
A
#
# COMPACT_ATOMS: atom_id res chain seq x y z
N GLN A 1 -9.04 30.80 11.93
CA GLN A 1 -8.56 31.16 10.58
C GLN A 1 -8.99 30.05 9.65
N ASP A 2 -9.65 30.40 8.54
CA ASP A 2 -10.12 29.41 7.57
C ASP A 2 -8.90 28.84 6.81
N LEU A 3 -8.64 27.54 6.97
CA LEU A 3 -7.50 26.86 6.32
C LEU A 3 -7.53 27.04 4.79
N ALA A 4 -8.68 27.29 4.18
CA ALA A 4 -8.80 27.55 2.75
C ALA A 4 -8.01 28.80 2.29
N GLN A 5 -7.77 29.78 3.16
CA GLN A 5 -7.02 31.00 2.84
C GLN A 5 -5.53 30.73 2.58
N LEU A 6 -5.00 29.61 3.08
CA LEU A 6 -3.63 29.19 2.80
C LEU A 6 -3.41 28.75 1.34
N ARG A 7 -4.48 28.58 0.54
CA ARG A 7 -4.38 28.40 -0.92
C ARG A 7 -3.67 29.56 -1.59
N GLU A 8 -3.92 30.78 -1.10
CA GLU A 8 -3.30 32.01 -1.60
C GLU A 8 -1.80 32.06 -1.31
N GLN A 9 -1.31 31.18 -0.43
CA GLN A 9 0.09 31.00 -0.08
C GLN A 9 0.73 29.80 -0.79
N GLY A 10 0.07 29.23 -1.82
CA GLY A 10 0.62 28.18 -2.70
C GLY A 10 0.38 26.74 -2.24
N LEU A 11 -0.47 26.51 -1.23
CA LEU A 11 -0.84 25.17 -0.78
C LEU A 11 -2.03 24.61 -1.61
N ASP A 12 -1.92 23.39 -2.14
CA ASP A 12 -3.07 22.66 -2.73
C ASP A 12 -3.97 22.15 -1.61
N ILE A 13 -5.00 22.94 -1.27
CA ILE A 13 -5.98 22.62 -0.24
C ILE A 13 -7.27 22.22 -0.93
N ARG A 14 -7.84 21.07 -0.54
CA ARG A 14 -9.14 20.62 -1.02
C ARG A 14 -10.08 20.48 0.18
N VAL A 15 -11.10 21.34 0.23
CA VAL A 15 -12.10 21.32 1.30
C VAL A 15 -13.08 20.20 1.00
N LEU A 16 -13.15 19.22 1.91
CA LEU A 16 -14.15 18.16 1.86
C LEU A 16 -15.38 18.65 2.65
N PRO A 17 -16.55 18.78 2.03
CA PRO A 17 -17.76 19.16 2.75
C PRO A 17 -18.22 18.01 3.66
N GLY A 18 -18.53 18.33 4.92
CA GLY A 18 -19.16 17.43 5.88
C GLY A 18 -18.54 17.53 7.28
N GLU A 19 -18.71 16.48 8.09
CA GLU A 19 -18.36 16.52 9.52
C GLU A 19 -16.84 16.45 9.77
N VAL A 20 -16.43 16.96 10.94
CA VAL A 20 -15.06 16.83 11.43
C VAL A 20 -14.66 15.36 11.42
N GLY A 21 -13.50 15.06 10.85
CA GLY A 21 -12.97 13.69 10.75
C GLY A 21 -13.12 13.06 9.35
N GLN A 22 -14.00 13.57 8.48
CA GLN A 22 -14.17 12.99 7.13
C GLN A 22 -12.89 13.07 6.27
N ALA A 23 -12.13 14.17 6.36
CA ALA A 23 -10.87 14.29 5.64
C ALA A 23 -9.83 13.27 6.13
N SER A 24 -9.77 13.02 7.44
CA SER A 24 -8.92 11.99 8.04
C SER A 24 -9.37 10.59 7.65
N GLY A 25 -10.68 10.33 7.63
CA GLY A 25 -11.28 9.09 7.17
C GLY A 25 -10.95 8.80 5.69
N LEU A 26 -11.07 9.80 4.81
CA LEU A 26 -10.69 9.67 3.40
C LEU A 26 -9.21 9.33 3.24
N LYS A 27 -8.33 10.04 3.96
CA LYS A 27 -6.89 9.78 3.95
C LYS A 27 -6.58 8.36 4.44
N MET A 28 -7.24 7.92 5.51
CA MET A 28 -7.13 6.60 6.08
C MET A 28 -7.54 5.52 5.06
N CYS A 29 -8.70 5.64 4.42
CA CYS A 29 -9.16 4.71 3.39
C CYS A 29 -8.19 4.65 2.20
N TYR A 30 -7.69 5.81 1.75
CA TYR A 30 -6.72 5.86 0.66
C TYR A 30 -5.38 5.22 1.04
N ALA A 31 -4.91 5.43 2.28
CA ALA A 31 -3.73 4.77 2.82
C ALA A 31 -3.93 3.25 2.91
N ALA A 32 -5.10 2.78 3.36
CA ALA A 32 -5.45 1.36 3.43
C ALA A 32 -5.36 0.70 2.05
N LEU A 33 -5.94 1.31 1.02
CA LEU A 33 -5.91 0.81 -0.37
C LEU A 33 -4.48 0.74 -0.89
N THR A 34 -3.76 1.87 -0.84
CA THR A 34 -2.44 1.99 -1.47
C THR A 34 -1.40 1.10 -0.81
N LYS A 35 -1.38 1.05 0.54
CA LYS A 35 -0.47 0.17 1.28
C LYS A 35 -0.91 -1.28 1.18
N GLY A 36 -2.20 -1.57 1.35
CA GLY A 36 -2.74 -2.93 1.20
C GLY A 36 -2.41 -3.57 -0.15
N LEU A 37 -2.57 -2.84 -1.25
CA LEU A 37 -2.19 -3.32 -2.59
C LEU A 37 -0.69 -3.61 -2.71
N GLN A 38 0.17 -2.81 -2.08
CA GLN A 38 1.61 -3.02 -2.10
C GLN A 38 2.02 -4.24 -1.27
N ALA A 39 1.40 -4.44 -0.10
CA ALA A 39 1.62 -5.63 0.72
C ALA A 39 1.18 -6.90 -0.03
N LEU A 40 -0.06 -6.92 -0.55
CA LEU A 40 -0.58 -8.03 -1.34
C LEU A 40 0.29 -8.32 -2.57
N GLY A 41 0.68 -7.28 -3.30
CA GLY A 41 1.56 -7.43 -4.47
C GLY A 41 2.92 -8.03 -4.11
N THR A 42 3.48 -7.64 -2.96
CA THR A 42 4.75 -8.20 -2.46
C THR A 42 4.62 -9.71 -2.19
N GLU A 43 3.58 -10.12 -1.48
CA GLU A 43 3.33 -11.55 -1.20
C GLU A 43 3.10 -12.36 -2.47
N LEU A 44 2.27 -11.86 -3.39
CA LEU A 44 1.95 -12.58 -4.63
C LEU A 44 3.17 -12.75 -5.53
N LEU A 45 4.04 -11.73 -5.63
CA LEU A 45 5.25 -11.82 -6.43
C LEU A 45 6.24 -12.83 -5.84
N VAL A 46 6.43 -12.81 -4.52
CA VAL A 46 7.31 -13.77 -3.84
C VAL A 46 6.73 -15.19 -3.96
N ALA A 47 5.42 -15.37 -3.77
CA ALA A 47 4.77 -16.65 -3.93
C ALA A 47 4.92 -17.19 -5.35
N ALA A 48 4.71 -16.36 -6.38
CA ALA A 48 4.86 -16.75 -7.77
C ALA A 48 6.31 -17.17 -8.10
N GLN A 49 7.30 -16.46 -7.56
CA GLN A 49 8.72 -16.82 -7.70
C GLN A 49 9.03 -18.16 -7.04
N LEU A 50 8.56 -18.38 -5.82
CA LEU A 50 8.77 -19.63 -5.09
C LEU A 50 8.09 -20.84 -5.75
N MET A 51 6.96 -20.62 -6.42
CA MET A 51 6.26 -21.64 -7.20
C MET A 51 6.80 -21.81 -8.63
N GLY A 52 7.71 -20.94 -9.09
CA GLY A 52 8.24 -20.97 -10.45
C GLY A 52 7.21 -20.61 -11.53
N VAL A 53 6.21 -19.77 -11.19
CA VAL A 53 5.12 -19.36 -12.10
C VAL A 53 5.09 -17.85 -12.37
N ASP A 54 6.15 -17.13 -12.02
CA ASP A 54 6.20 -15.67 -12.14
C ASP A 54 6.14 -15.19 -13.60
N ASP A 55 6.78 -15.88 -14.53
CA ASP A 55 6.69 -15.55 -15.96
C ASP A 55 5.26 -15.75 -16.51
N ALA A 56 4.62 -16.87 -16.16
CA ALA A 56 3.24 -17.14 -16.56
C ALA A 56 2.27 -16.12 -15.95
N LEU A 57 2.44 -15.79 -14.67
CA LEU A 57 1.64 -14.75 -14.01
C LEU A 57 1.84 -13.39 -14.68
N ARG A 58 3.07 -13.03 -15.06
CA ARG A 58 3.35 -11.77 -15.77
C ARG A 58 2.67 -11.72 -17.13
N GLN A 59 2.60 -12.85 -17.84
CA GLN A 59 1.91 -12.94 -19.12
C GLN A 59 0.41 -12.72 -18.96
N GLU A 60 -0.23 -13.38 -17.99
CA GLU A 60 -1.66 -13.20 -17.69
C GLU A 60 -1.97 -11.75 -17.28
N GLN A 61 -1.07 -11.11 -16.54
CA GLN A 61 -1.22 -9.72 -16.09
C GLN A 61 -0.78 -8.68 -17.14
N SER A 62 -0.49 -9.07 -18.38
CA SER A 62 0.05 -8.15 -19.39
C SER A 62 -0.98 -7.28 -20.09
N GLN A 63 -2.28 -7.53 -19.88
CA GLN A 63 -3.37 -6.87 -20.60
C GLN A 63 -4.46 -6.33 -19.66
N GLY A 64 -5.21 -5.34 -20.17
CA GLY A 64 -6.37 -4.77 -19.48
C GLY A 64 -6.02 -4.03 -18.18
N ASP A 65 -7.02 -3.92 -17.29
CA ASP A 65 -6.90 -3.18 -16.02
C ASP A 65 -5.85 -3.80 -15.08
N ILE A 66 -5.66 -5.12 -15.16
CA ILE A 66 -4.67 -5.85 -14.36
C ILE A 66 -3.24 -5.39 -14.68
N ALA A 67 -2.95 -5.06 -15.94
CA ALA A 67 -1.63 -4.54 -16.32
C ALA A 67 -1.31 -3.22 -15.60
N GLN A 68 -2.31 -2.36 -15.40
CA GLN A 68 -2.14 -1.09 -14.70
C GLN A 68 -1.91 -1.31 -13.20
N ILE A 69 -2.64 -2.26 -12.59
CA ILE A 69 -2.45 -2.65 -11.18
C ILE A 69 -1.05 -3.23 -10.97
N ARG A 70 -0.61 -4.13 -11.85
CA ARG A 70 0.76 -4.69 -11.81
C ARG A 70 1.80 -3.59 -11.91
N ALA A 71 1.69 -2.69 -12.88
CA ALA A 71 2.62 -1.58 -13.06
C ALA A 71 2.67 -0.65 -11.83
N TYR A 72 1.53 -0.42 -11.17
CA TYR A 72 1.48 0.31 -9.91
C TYR A 72 2.28 -0.41 -8.80
N ILE A 73 2.06 -1.71 -8.61
CA ILE A 73 2.75 -2.52 -7.59
C ILE A 73 4.26 -2.52 -7.83
N GLU A 74 4.69 -2.79 -9.07
CA GLU A 74 6.10 -2.85 -9.46
C GLU A 74 6.82 -1.52 -9.22
N ARG A 75 6.18 -0.39 -9.55
CA ARG A 75 6.74 0.94 -9.27
C ARG A 75 6.80 1.26 -7.78
N ALA A 76 5.84 0.76 -7.00
CA ALA A 76 5.75 1.07 -5.58
C ALA A 76 6.77 0.28 -4.73
N LEU A 77 7.11 -0.94 -5.14
CA LEU A 77 8.00 -1.87 -4.44
C LEU A 77 9.34 -1.24 -4.00
N PRO A 78 10.16 -0.64 -4.89
CA PRO A 78 11.43 -0.02 -4.48
C PRO A 78 11.25 1.06 -3.43
N SER A 79 10.16 1.84 -3.53
CA SER A 79 9.87 2.96 -2.64
C SER A 79 9.34 2.53 -1.27
N MET A 80 8.78 1.32 -1.18
CA MET A 80 8.24 0.72 0.04
C MET A 80 9.35 0.25 0.97
N LEU A 81 10.40 -0.38 0.43
CA LEU A 81 11.49 -0.98 1.20
C LEU A 81 12.06 -0.08 2.33
N PRO A 82 12.46 1.18 2.07
CA PRO A 82 13.00 2.05 3.14
C PRO A 82 11.94 2.57 4.11
N LYS A 83 10.64 2.39 3.81
CA LYS A 83 9.50 2.92 4.59
C LYS A 83 8.72 1.84 5.34
N ALA A 84 8.97 0.56 5.06
CA ALA A 84 8.22 -0.57 5.60
C ALA A 84 7.99 -0.48 7.11
N TYR A 85 9.03 -0.11 7.88
CA TYR A 85 8.94 0.00 9.34
C TYR A 85 7.88 1.00 9.83
N ARG A 86 7.67 2.12 9.10
CA ARG A 86 6.66 3.14 9.48
C ARG A 86 5.26 2.61 9.22
N TRP A 87 5.10 1.83 8.16
CA TRP A 87 3.80 1.37 7.70
C TRP A 87 3.23 0.25 8.56
N ILE A 88 4.05 -0.44 9.36
CA ILE A 88 3.56 -1.42 10.35
C ILE A 88 2.55 -0.75 11.29
N GLY A 89 2.95 0.33 11.96
CA GLY A 89 2.07 1.05 12.90
C GLY A 89 0.88 1.70 12.20
N GLU A 90 1.08 2.24 10.99
CA GLU A 90 -0.03 2.79 10.19
C GLU A 90 -1.07 1.71 9.85
N MET A 91 -0.66 0.51 9.44
CA MET A 91 -1.60 -0.58 9.14
C MET A 91 -2.34 -1.07 10.38
N GLU A 92 -1.66 -1.13 11.53
CA GLU A 92 -2.29 -1.48 12.83
C GLU A 92 -3.31 -0.41 13.28
N GLU A 93 -3.03 0.88 13.05
CA GLU A 93 -3.97 1.98 13.32
C GLU A 93 -5.20 1.92 12.40
N ILE A 94 -4.99 1.67 11.11
CA ILE A 94 -6.10 1.53 10.15
C ILE A 94 -6.94 0.29 10.51
N ALA A 95 -6.32 -0.81 10.92
CA ALA A 95 -7.01 -2.02 11.38
C ALA A 95 -7.93 -1.73 12.56
N ARG A 96 -7.43 -1.03 13.59
CA ARG A 96 -8.24 -0.59 14.73
C ARG A 96 -9.40 0.29 14.30
N THR A 97 -9.15 1.23 13.38
CA THR A 97 -10.22 2.10 12.84
C THR A 97 -11.32 1.29 12.16
N PHE A 98 -10.97 0.21 11.44
CA PHE A 98 -11.94 -0.68 10.82
C PHE A 98 -12.73 -1.46 11.88
N GLU A 99 -12.07 -1.94 12.92
CA GLU A 99 -12.70 -2.65 14.03
C GLU A 99 -13.66 -1.75 14.82
N ASP A 100 -13.32 -0.48 15.04
CA ASP A 100 -14.18 0.53 15.66
C ASP A 100 -15.44 0.80 14.81
N LEU A 101 -15.37 0.60 13.50
CA LEU A 101 -16.51 0.67 12.57
C LEU A 101 -17.31 -0.65 12.49
N GLY A 102 -16.93 -1.67 13.26
CA GLY A 102 -17.59 -2.98 13.26
C GLY A 102 -17.23 -3.87 12.07
N ILE A 103 -16.16 -3.56 11.33
CA ILE A 103 -15.66 -4.38 10.22
C ILE A 103 -14.30 -5.02 10.55
N PRO A 104 -13.94 -6.18 9.96
CA PRO A 104 -12.71 -6.87 10.35
C PRO A 104 -11.43 -6.14 9.91
N GLY A 105 -10.48 -5.93 10.83
CA GLY A 105 -9.15 -5.35 10.55
C GLY A 105 -8.10 -6.32 10.00
N ARG A 106 -8.41 -7.63 9.93
CA ARG A 106 -7.44 -8.72 9.68
C ARG A 106 -6.61 -8.59 8.39
N MET A 107 -7.18 -8.04 7.31
CA MET A 107 -6.44 -7.85 6.06
C MET A 107 -5.31 -6.85 6.25
N LEU A 108 -5.54 -5.84 7.10
CA LEU A 108 -4.57 -4.78 7.35
C LEU A 108 -3.51 -5.23 8.35
N LEU A 109 -3.90 -6.08 9.32
CA LEU A 109 -2.93 -6.79 10.16
C LEU A 109 -2.02 -7.70 9.33
N GLY A 110 -2.57 -8.45 8.36
CA GLY A 110 -1.75 -9.22 7.42
C GLY A 110 -0.78 -8.34 6.62
N ALA A 111 -1.23 -7.17 6.16
CA ALA A 111 -0.33 -6.20 5.53
C ALA A 111 0.75 -5.67 6.48
N ALA A 112 0.45 -5.48 7.77
CA ALA A 112 1.44 -5.12 8.79
C ALA A 112 2.50 -6.22 8.94
N ASP A 113 2.10 -7.50 8.90
CA ASP A 113 3.01 -8.64 8.97
C ASP A 113 3.92 -8.72 7.74
N VAL A 114 3.41 -8.41 6.55
CA VAL A 114 4.23 -8.27 5.33
C VAL A 114 5.31 -7.21 5.52
N TYR A 115 4.96 -6.03 6.01
CA TYR A 115 5.93 -4.97 6.25
C TYR A 115 6.92 -5.30 7.37
N ARG A 116 6.49 -6.06 8.37
CA ARG A 116 7.35 -6.56 9.45
C ARG A 116 8.38 -7.53 8.91
N ASP A 117 7.97 -8.51 8.10
CA ASP A 117 8.88 -9.43 7.42
C ASP A 117 9.87 -8.64 6.53
N VAL A 118 9.38 -7.66 5.76
CA VAL A 118 10.23 -6.81 4.92
C VAL A 118 11.28 -6.06 5.73
N ARG A 119 10.87 -5.43 6.84
CA ARG A 119 11.74 -4.69 7.76
C ARG A 119 12.81 -5.62 8.35
N ASP A 120 12.40 -6.80 8.79
CA ASP A 120 13.23 -7.74 9.53
C ASP A 120 14.14 -8.59 8.62
N GLN A 121 14.18 -8.27 7.32
CA GLN A 121 14.89 -9.07 6.31
C GLN A 121 14.42 -10.53 6.28
N GLY A 122 13.12 -10.74 6.51
CA GLY A 122 12.46 -12.03 6.45
C GLY A 122 12.29 -12.55 5.02
N LYS A 123 11.47 -13.59 4.88
CA LYS A 123 11.38 -14.36 3.62
C LYS A 123 10.86 -13.52 2.46
N LEU A 124 9.88 -12.65 2.70
CA LEU A 124 9.38 -11.74 1.67
C LEU A 124 10.48 -10.77 1.24
N ARG A 125 11.33 -10.30 2.15
CA ARG A 125 12.44 -9.41 1.77
C ARG A 125 13.50 -10.11 0.95
N THR A 126 13.90 -11.31 1.35
CA THR A 126 15.05 -12.04 0.78
C THR A 126 14.73 -12.61 -0.59
N GLU A 127 13.50 -13.07 -0.80
CA GLU A 127 13.08 -13.66 -2.08
C GLU A 127 12.65 -12.61 -3.09
N LEU A 128 12.14 -11.46 -2.63
CA LEU A 128 11.60 -10.43 -3.51
C LEU A 128 12.66 -9.90 -4.49
N ARG A 129 12.50 -10.30 -5.75
CA ARG A 129 13.21 -9.68 -6.88
C ARG A 129 12.57 -8.36 -7.24
N VAL A 130 13.26 -7.27 -6.89
CA VAL A 130 12.86 -5.92 -7.30
C VAL A 130 13.30 -5.72 -8.76
N PRO A 131 12.39 -5.37 -9.69
CA PRO A 131 12.78 -5.01 -11.04
C PRO A 131 13.74 -3.81 -10.99
N SER A 132 14.87 -3.89 -11.70
CA SER A 132 15.71 -2.70 -11.91
C SER A 132 14.86 -1.60 -12.55
N PRO A 133 14.97 -0.33 -12.12
CA PRO A 133 14.30 0.76 -12.84
C PRO A 133 14.81 0.73 -14.28
N THR A 134 13.89 0.56 -15.23
CA THR A 134 14.21 0.64 -16.65
C THR A 134 14.77 2.04 -16.90
N SER A 135 16.01 2.09 -17.43
CA SER A 135 16.71 3.32 -17.83
C SER A 135 15.91 4.15 -18.84
#